data_AF-A0A1V6BB06-F1
#
_entry.id   AF-A0A1V6BB06-F1
#
_cell.length_a   1.000
_cell.length_b   1.000
_cell.length_c   1.000
_cell.angle_alpha   90.00
_cell.angle_beta   90.00
_cell.angle_gamma   90.00
#
_symmetry.space_group_name_H-M   'P 1'
#
loop_
_entity.id
_entity.type
_entity.pdbx_description
1 polymer ?
#
loop_
_entity_poly.entity_id
_entity_poly.type
_entity_poly.pdbx_seq_one_letter_code
_entity_poly.pdbx_strand_id
1 'polypeptide(L)' 'MHVERKPGEKMNVDWAGDTGTVSDPKTGELIKVYIFVASIGVS' A
#
# COMPACT_ATOMS: atom_id res chain seq x y z
N MET A 1 28.60 -11.08 15.78
CA MET A 1 27.78 -11.70 14.72
C MET A 1 27.35 -10.58 13.79
N HIS A 2 27.79 -10.59 12.53
CA HIS A 2 27.36 -9.57 11.56
C HIS A 2 25.97 -9.96 11.05
N VAL A 3 24.99 -9.07 11.19
CA VAL A 3 23.64 -9.27 10.64
C VAL A 3 23.60 -8.49 9.34
N GLU A 4 23.59 -9.21 8.22
CA GLU A 4 23.37 -8.57 6.92
C GLU A 4 21.94 -8.04 6.85
N ARG A 5 21.81 -6.78 6.46
CA ARG A 5 20.54 -6.07 6.28
C ARG A 5 20.51 -5.60 4.84
N LYS A 6 19.61 -6.14 4.03
CA LYS A 6 19.43 -5.72 2.63
C LYS A 6 18.20 -4.81 2.53
N PRO A 7 18.37 -3.53 2.14
CA PRO A 7 17.24 -2.65 1.86
C PRO A 7 16.34 -3.22 0.78
N GLY A 8 15.03 -3.09 0.96
CA GLY A 8 14.06 -3.57 -0.04
C GLY A 8 13.78 -5.06 0.01
N GLU A 9 14.42 -5.82 0.91
CA GLU A 9 14.23 -7.26 0.98
C GLU A 9 12.90 -7.66 1.64
N LYS A 10 12.39 -6.83 2.56
CA LYS A 10 11.11 -7.07 3.23
C LYS A 10 10.07 -6.03 2.82
N MET A 11 8.86 -6.51 2.56
CA MET A 11 7.70 -5.67 2.32
C MET A 11 6.58 -6.12 3.27
N ASN A 12 6.10 -5.19 4.09
CA ASN A 12 4.91 -5.42 4.91
C ASN A 12 3.73 -4.73 4.22
N VAL A 13 2.65 -5.47 4.01
CA VAL A 13 1.44 -4.95 3.37
C VAL A 13 0.29 -5.04 4.38
N ASP A 14 -0.45 -3.96 4.53
CA ASP A 14 -1.64 -3.90 5.38
C ASP A 14 -2.84 -3.34 4.59
N TRP A 15 -4.05 -3.69 5.04
CA TRP A 15 -5.29 -3.13 4.51
C TRP A 15 -5.74 -1.97 5.41
N ALA A 16 -6.08 -0.83 4.80
CA ALA A 16 -6.55 0.35 5.54
C ALA A 16 -7.89 0.13 6.30
N GLY A 17 -8.57 -1.00 6.11
CA GLY A 17 -9.83 -1.35 6.75
C GLY A 17 -11.04 -0.72 6.06
N ASP A 18 -11.06 0.61 5.97
CA ASP A 18 -12.13 1.31 5.28
C ASP A 18 -11.89 1.38 3.76
N THR A 19 -12.98 1.38 3.00
CA THR A 19 -12.92 1.58 1.55
C THR A 19 -12.97 3.06 1.22
N GLY A 20 -12.11 3.47 0.28
CA GLY A 20 -12.11 4.83 -0.25
C GLY A 20 -12.98 4.96 -1.50
N THR A 21 -12.99 6.16 -2.08
CA THR A 21 -13.61 6.45 -3.37
C THR A 21 -12.67 7.22 -4.28
N VAL A 22 -12.64 6.88 -5.55
CA VAL A 22 -11.96 7.65 -6.61
C VAL A 22 -13.01 8.22 -7.55
N SER A 23 -12.90 9.50 -7.90
CA SER A 23 -13.76 10.14 -8.90
C SER A 23 -13.19 9.89 -10.29
N ASP A 24 -14.02 9.39 -11.21
CA ASP A 24 -13.68 9.40 -12.64
C ASP A 24 -13.58 10.86 -13.12
N PRO A 25 -12.46 11.27 -13.74
CA PRO A 25 -12.24 12.67 -14.13
C PRO A 25 -13.07 13.11 -15.35
N LYS A 26 -13.66 12.17 -16.11
CA LYS A 26 -14.48 12.43 -17.29
C LYS A 26 -15.98 12.43 -16.95
N THR A 27 -16.42 11.54 -16.06
CA THR A 27 -17.85 11.36 -15.76
C THR A 27 -18.26 11.88 -14.39
N GLY A 28 -17.31 12.06 -13.47
CA GLY A 28 -17.60 12.38 -12.07
C GLY A 28 -18.15 11.21 -11.25
N GLU A 29 -18.17 9.99 -11.81
CA GLU A 29 -18.63 8.80 -11.11
C GLU A 29 -17.71 8.46 -9.94
N LEU A 30 -18.29 8.13 -8.78
CA LEU A 30 -17.55 7.69 -7.59
C LEU A 30 -17.37 6.17 -7.61
N ILE A 31 -16.13 5.74 -7.76
CA ILE A 31 -15.74 4.33 -7.82
C ILE A 31 -15.22 3.91 -6.44
N LYS A 32 -15.82 2.88 -5.85
CA LYS A 32 -15.38 2.29 -4.58
C LYS A 32 -14.02 1.59 -4.76
N VAL A 33 -13.06 1.89 -3.88
CA VAL A 33 -11.71 1.31 -3.92
C VAL A 33 -11.27 0.74 -2.58
N TYR A 34 -10.38 -0.26 -2.62
CA TYR A 34 -9.74 -0.86 -1.45
C TYR A 34 -8.29 -0.38 -1.39
N ILE A 35 -7.87 0.17 -0.25
CA ILE A 35 -6.55 0.77 -0.09
C ILE A 35 -5.65 -0.20 0.67
N PHE A 36 -4.54 -0.59 0.03
CA PHE A 36 -3.47 -1.36 0.66
C PHE A 36 -2.24 -0.47 0.82
N VAL A 37 -1.63 -0.53 2.00
CA VAL A 37 -0.44 0.25 2.34
C VAL A 37 0.74 -0.69 2.45
N ALA A 38 1.84 -0.36 1.78
CA ALA A 38 3.08 -1.12 1.87
C ALA A 38 4.17 -0.29 2.56
N SER A 39 4.88 -0.91 3.50
CA SER A 39 6.15 -0.40 4.01
C SER A 39 7.29 -1.30 3.57
N ILE A 40 8.35 -0.68 3.05
CA ILE A 40 9.56 -1.37 2.63
C ILE A 40 10.57 -1.32 3.77
N GLY A 41 11.00 -2.49 4.21
CA GLY A 41 11.94 -2.67 5.31
C GLY A 41 13.26 -3.29 4.87
N VAL A 42 14.10 -3.55 5.87
CA VAL A 42 15.34 -4.32 5.76
C VAL A 42 15.17 -5.67 6.44
N SER A 43 15.83 -6.70 5.91
CA SER A 43 15.99 -8.03 6.60
C SER A 43 16.56 -8.14 8.10
#